data_AF-A0A4Y8D3W7-F1
#
_entry.id   AF-A0A4Y8D3W7-F1
#
_cell.length_a   1.000
_cell.length_b   1.000
_cell.length_c   1.000
_cell.angle_alpha   90.00
_cell.angle_beta   90.00
_cell.angle_gamma   90.00
#
_symmetry.space_group_name_H-M   'P 1'
#
loop_
_entity.id
_entity.type
_entity.pdbx_description
1 polymer ?
#
loop_
_entity_poly.entity_id
_entity_poly.type
_entity_poly.pdbx_seq_one_letter_code
_entity_poly.pdbx_strand_id
1 'polypeptide(L)'
;MWWPLGKKYLECHPAQVNSKIYDFVIVGDALFLLFSQFSNLLWISYLISVVVSGGTAGCTLASRLSEDPDISALVLECGPANDTWLSRNPLISSDPTRPTFGATRWKSEPMIYCDNRQSGVIRGEVLGGTSRINSMIYTRGTTADYDTWASLGHSEWSYEKHGIKVVHDLPGVGSTLTDHHSIPVAWEVPGAESLTSMTTSPLKITLGLFKYIFFQVGLFSIPVQNLALYVRSRMIKEDSTGLVEEVSSKSFGPHLKV
;
A
#
# COMPACT_ATOMS: atom_id res chain seq x y z
N MET A 1 -5.73 0.09 13.29
CA MET A 1 -6.04 -1.36 13.37
C MET A 1 -4.86 -2.00 14.09
N TRP A 2 -5.00 -2.29 15.38
CA TRP A 2 -3.86 -2.69 16.23
C TRP A 2 -3.77 -4.22 16.29
N TRP A 3 -2.67 -4.78 15.78
CA TRP A 3 -2.34 -6.19 15.92
C TRP A 3 -1.79 -6.47 17.33
N PRO A 4 -2.30 -7.48 18.07
CA PRO A 4 -1.81 -7.76 19.42
C PRO A 4 -0.32 -8.17 19.39
N LEU A 5 0.48 -7.56 20.28
CA LEU A 5 1.94 -7.72 20.39
C LEU A 5 2.44 -9.11 20.83
N GLY A 6 1.57 -10.13 20.90
CA GLY A 6 1.87 -11.41 21.55
C GLY A 6 1.86 -12.67 20.68
N LYS A 7 1.30 -12.64 19.47
CA LYS A 7 1.24 -13.81 18.59
C LYS A 7 2.18 -13.62 17.40
N LYS A 8 3.28 -14.37 17.37
CA LYS A 8 4.08 -14.56 16.16
C LYS A 8 3.36 -15.56 15.26
N TYR A 9 3.40 -15.32 13.95
CA TYR A 9 2.99 -16.32 12.97
C TYR A 9 3.93 -17.53 13.10
N LEU A 10 3.38 -18.74 12.94
CA LEU A 10 4.19 -19.94 12.93
C LEU A 10 5.03 -19.94 11.64
N GLU A 11 6.33 -19.67 11.75
CA GLU A 11 7.25 -19.76 10.63
C GLU A 11 7.72 -21.21 10.50
N CYS A 12 7.53 -21.81 9.32
CA CYS A 12 8.03 -23.14 9.00
C CYS A 12 9.09 -23.07 7.89
N HIS A 13 10.18 -23.82 8.03
CA HIS A 13 11.18 -23.93 6.98
C HIS A 13 10.59 -24.68 5.77
N PRO A 14 10.92 -24.35 4.51
CA PRO A 14 10.36 -25.01 3.33
C PRO A 14 10.47 -26.55 3.36
N ALA A 15 11.56 -27.08 3.93
CA ALA A 15 11.77 -28.52 4.11
C ALA A 15 10.80 -29.20 5.09
N GLN A 16 10.07 -28.43 5.90
CA GLN A 16 9.08 -28.91 6.88
C GLN A 16 7.65 -28.86 6.31
N VAL A 17 7.46 -28.33 5.10
CA VAL A 17 6.16 -28.21 4.45
C VAL A 17 5.77 -29.55 3.84
N ASN A 18 4.66 -30.13 4.32
CA ASN A 18 4.03 -31.29 3.69
C ASN A 18 2.78 -30.84 2.92
N SER A 19 2.85 -30.87 1.59
CA SER A 19 1.76 -30.44 0.71
C SER A 19 0.48 -31.28 0.82
N LYS A 20 0.51 -32.42 1.51
CA LYS A 20 -0.67 -33.27 1.77
C LYS A 20 -1.49 -32.83 2.99
N ILE A 21 -1.04 -31.81 3.73
CA ILE A 21 -1.69 -31.33 4.95
C ILE A 21 -2.58 -30.12 4.68
N TYR A 22 -2.39 -29.41 3.57
CA TYR A 22 -3.04 -28.14 3.30
C TYR A 22 -4.06 -28.26 2.15
N ASP A 23 -5.24 -27.69 2.35
CA ASP A 23 -6.30 -27.63 1.33
C ASP A 23 -5.95 -26.62 0.23
N PHE A 24 -5.30 -25.52 0.61
CA PHE A 24 -4.86 -24.48 -0.31
C PHE A 24 -3.40 -24.09 -0.07
N VAL A 25 -2.67 -23.88 -1.16
CA VAL A 25 -1.33 -23.28 -1.15
C VAL A 25 -1.37 -21.98 -1.94
N ILE A 26 -0.98 -20.90 -1.28
CA ILE A 26 -0.95 -19.53 -1.76
C ILE A 26 0.52 -19.19 -2.04
N VAL A 27 0.93 -19.26 -3.31
CA VAL A 27 2.33 -19.08 -3.76
C VAL A 27 2.56 -17.71 -4.38
N GLY A 28 3.55 -16.98 -3.85
CA GLY A 28 3.95 -15.66 -4.31
C GLY A 28 5.24 -15.56 -5.08
N ASP A 29 5.19 -14.75 -6.14
CA ASP A 29 6.26 -14.28 -7.02
C ASP A 29 6.80 -15.28 -8.07
N ALA A 30 6.16 -15.27 -9.23
CA ALA A 30 6.81 -15.52 -10.51
C ALA A 30 6.07 -14.75 -11.60
N LEU A 31 6.74 -13.75 -12.19
CA LEU A 31 6.48 -13.43 -13.57
C LEU A 31 6.72 -14.74 -14.36
N PHE A 32 5.64 -15.32 -14.90
CA PHE A 32 5.60 -16.55 -15.69
C PHE A 32 6.01 -17.86 -14.98
N LEU A 33 5.01 -18.74 -14.86
CA LEU A 33 5.21 -20.18 -15.03
C LEU A 33 5.95 -20.43 -16.36
N LEU A 34 7.26 -20.66 -16.29
CA LEU A 34 8.00 -21.41 -17.30
C LEU A 34 8.71 -22.56 -16.61
N PHE A 35 8.09 -23.73 -16.71
CA PHE A 35 8.66 -25.02 -16.36
C PHE A 35 10.03 -25.18 -17.04
N SER A 36 11.15 -25.12 -16.30
CA SER A 36 12.38 -25.77 -16.78
C SER A 36 13.51 -26.06 -15.77
N GLN A 37 13.36 -25.86 -14.44
CA GLN A 37 14.52 -26.07 -13.53
C GLN A 37 14.30 -26.98 -12.31
N PHE A 38 13.14 -27.61 -12.17
CA PHE A 38 12.97 -28.72 -11.22
C PHE A 38 12.69 -30.00 -12.00
N SER A 39 13.71 -30.84 -12.15
CA SER A 39 13.69 -32.11 -12.89
C SER A 39 12.78 -33.19 -12.29
N ASN A 40 11.95 -32.88 -11.29
CA ASN A 40 11.06 -33.84 -10.61
C ASN A 40 9.65 -33.28 -10.34
N LEU A 41 9.03 -32.62 -11.32
CA LEU A 41 7.69 -32.01 -11.18
C LEU A 41 6.54 -32.94 -11.63
N LEU A 42 6.47 -34.14 -11.07
CA LEU A 42 5.42 -35.13 -11.37
C LEU A 42 4.27 -35.17 -10.35
N TRP A 43 4.19 -34.24 -9.39
CA TRP A 43 3.24 -34.37 -8.26
C TRP A 43 2.48 -33.08 -7.86
N ILE A 44 2.17 -32.19 -8.80
CA ILE A 44 1.30 -31.02 -8.55
C ILE A 44 0.14 -31.01 -9.57
N SER A 45 -0.61 -32.11 -9.65
CA SER A 45 -1.68 -32.28 -10.64
C SER A 45 -3.09 -32.13 -10.06
N TYR A 46 -3.23 -31.93 -8.74
CA TYR A 46 -4.55 -31.97 -8.06
C TYR A 46 -4.79 -30.84 -7.05
N LEU A 47 -3.90 -29.85 -6.95
CA LEU A 47 -4.13 -28.68 -6.10
C LEU A 47 -4.87 -27.61 -6.89
N ILE A 48 -6.05 -27.22 -6.41
CA ILE A 48 -6.70 -25.95 -6.78
C ILE A 48 -5.76 -24.84 -6.32
N SER A 49 -4.81 -24.49 -7.18
CA SER A 49 -3.71 -23.59 -6.86
C SER A 49 -4.20 -22.15 -7.00
N VAL A 50 -4.55 -21.51 -5.89
CA VAL A 50 -4.83 -20.08 -5.90
C VAL A 50 -3.50 -19.35 -5.75
N VAL A 51 -2.96 -18.88 -6.87
CA VAL A 51 -1.66 -18.19 -6.93
C VAL A 51 -1.83 -16.77 -6.41
N VAL A 52 -1.51 -16.54 -5.13
CA VAL A 52 -1.35 -15.19 -4.57
C VAL A 52 -0.12 -15.17 -3.68
N SER A 53 0.61 -14.07 -3.61
CA SER A 53 1.75 -13.93 -2.69
C SER A 53 1.31 -13.67 -1.26
N GLY A 54 2.22 -13.84 -0.31
CA GLY A 54 2.09 -13.26 1.03
C GLY A 54 2.06 -11.72 1.04
N GLY A 55 1.76 -11.07 -0.08
CA GLY A 55 1.48 -9.65 -0.19
C GLY A 55 0.04 -9.28 0.20
N THR A 56 -0.35 -8.03 -0.09
CA THR A 56 -1.63 -7.45 0.34
C THR A 56 -2.85 -8.29 -0.03
N ALA A 57 -2.93 -8.76 -1.28
CA ALA A 57 -4.06 -9.56 -1.74
C ALA A 57 -4.05 -10.98 -1.16
N GLY A 58 -2.89 -11.64 -1.08
CA GLY A 58 -2.85 -13.04 -0.66
C GLY A 58 -2.93 -13.21 0.84
N CYS A 59 -2.43 -12.27 1.65
CA CYS A 59 -2.78 -12.22 3.06
C CYS A 59 -4.28 -12.02 3.28
N THR A 60 -4.94 -11.20 2.45
CA THR A 60 -6.41 -11.03 2.53
C THR A 60 -7.13 -12.33 2.19
N LEU A 61 -6.76 -12.99 1.09
CA LEU A 61 -7.34 -14.27 0.70
C LEU A 61 -7.11 -15.36 1.76
N ALA A 62 -5.86 -15.52 2.22
CA ALA A 62 -5.51 -16.51 3.24
C ALA A 62 -6.33 -16.30 4.51
N SER A 63 -6.46 -15.03 4.94
CA SER A 63 -7.29 -14.67 6.09
C SER A 63 -8.75 -15.09 5.90
N ARG A 64 -9.33 -14.87 4.72
CA ARG A 64 -10.73 -15.24 4.42
C ARG A 64 -10.94 -16.75 4.34
N LEU A 65 -10.04 -17.47 3.70
CA LEU A 65 -10.11 -18.93 3.64
C LEU A 65 -10.02 -19.56 5.03
N SER A 66 -9.12 -19.02 5.88
CA SER A 66 -8.95 -19.50 7.26
C SER A 66 -10.07 -19.09 8.24
N GLU A 67 -11.09 -18.35 7.79
CA GLU A 67 -12.29 -18.10 8.62
C GLU A 67 -13.08 -19.39 8.85
N ASP A 68 -13.00 -20.34 7.91
CA ASP A 68 -13.54 -21.70 8.07
C ASP A 68 -12.49 -22.58 8.80
N PRO A 69 -12.80 -23.12 10.00
CA PRO A 69 -11.85 -23.94 10.75
C PRO A 69 -11.51 -25.28 10.08
N ASP A 70 -12.32 -25.72 9.12
CA ASP A 70 -12.08 -26.95 8.35
C ASP A 70 -11.13 -26.71 7.16
N ILE A 71 -10.81 -25.45 6.85
CA ILE A 71 -9.90 -25.07 5.76
C ILE A 71 -8.51 -24.74 6.31
N SER A 72 -7.51 -25.43 5.77
CA SER A 72 -6.10 -25.15 6.02
C SER A 72 -5.44 -24.48 4.81
N ALA A 73 -4.90 -23.27 5.04
CA ALA A 73 -4.24 -22.48 4.00
C ALA A 73 -2.75 -22.25 4.34
N LEU A 74 -1.87 -22.58 3.40
CA LEU A 74 -0.44 -22.29 3.49
C LEU A 74 -0.09 -21.08 2.63
N VAL A 75 0.59 -20.09 3.21
CA VAL A 75 1.13 -18.92 2.47
C VAL A 75 2.63 -19.08 2.30
N LEU A 76 3.10 -19.01 1.05
CA LEU A 76 4.51 -18.97 0.71
C LEU A 76 4.90 -17.55 0.28
N GLU A 77 5.84 -16.97 1.02
CA GLU A 77 6.38 -15.64 0.78
C GLU A 77 7.90 -15.72 0.62
N CYS A 78 8.45 -15.01 -0.37
CA CYS A 78 9.88 -15.00 -0.64
C CYS A 78 10.65 -14.20 0.42
N GLY A 79 10.03 -13.13 0.92
CA GLY A 79 10.58 -12.30 1.97
C GLY A 79 10.35 -12.83 3.39
N PRO A 80 11.09 -12.29 4.38
CA PRO A 80 10.85 -12.61 5.79
C PRO A 80 9.47 -12.08 6.25
N ALA A 81 8.96 -12.60 7.37
CA ALA A 81 7.76 -12.02 8.01
C ALA A 81 8.00 -10.58 8.49
N ASN A 82 9.25 -10.28 8.91
CA ASN A 82 9.74 -8.96 9.32
C ASN A 82 8.78 -8.18 10.24
N ASP A 83 8.16 -8.88 11.19
CA ASP A 83 7.21 -8.32 12.14
C ASP A 83 7.93 -7.79 13.39
N THR A 84 8.45 -6.57 13.29
CA THR A 84 9.23 -5.90 14.33
C THR A 84 8.52 -4.63 14.78
N TRP A 85 8.92 -4.09 15.94
CA TRP A 85 8.39 -2.81 16.40
C TRP A 85 8.65 -1.67 15.39
N LEU A 86 9.82 -1.66 14.74
CA LEU A 86 10.18 -0.65 13.75
C LEU A 86 9.34 -0.77 12.48
N SER A 87 9.11 -1.98 12.01
CA SER A 87 8.32 -2.20 10.80
C SER A 87 6.82 -1.98 11.03
N ARG A 88 6.35 -1.87 12.28
CA ARG A 88 4.98 -1.44 12.63
C ARG A 88 4.85 0.07 12.79
N ASN A 89 5.95 0.82 12.86
CA ASN A 89 5.91 2.26 12.99
C ASN A 89 5.62 2.90 11.62
N PRO A 90 4.52 3.67 11.47
CA PRO A 90 4.05 4.16 10.18
C PRO A 90 5.02 5.14 9.51
N LEU A 91 5.71 5.97 10.28
CA LEU A 91 6.69 6.92 9.74
C LEU A 91 7.95 6.22 9.25
N ILE A 92 8.42 5.22 10.01
CA ILE A 92 9.70 4.54 9.76
C ILE A 92 9.56 3.47 8.66
N SER A 93 8.48 2.69 8.68
CA SER A 93 8.31 1.56 7.74
C SER A 93 8.02 2.02 6.31
N SER A 94 7.51 3.24 6.14
CA SER A 94 7.12 3.81 4.85
C SER A 94 8.28 4.30 3.99
N ASP A 95 9.55 4.14 4.42
CA ASP A 95 10.71 4.56 3.62
C ASP A 95 11.00 3.52 2.51
N PRO A 96 10.68 3.83 1.24
CA PRO A 96 10.80 2.87 0.15
C PRO A 96 12.24 2.77 -0.37
N THR A 97 13.18 3.54 0.20
CA THR A 97 14.60 3.55 -0.18
C THR A 97 15.45 2.62 0.68
N ARG A 98 14.91 2.13 1.81
CA ARG A 98 15.64 1.28 2.75
C ARG A 98 15.25 -0.19 2.62
N PRO A 99 16.20 -1.08 2.28
CA PRO A 99 15.90 -2.52 2.18
C PRO A 99 15.55 -3.15 3.53
N THR A 100 15.83 -2.47 4.65
CA THR A 100 15.56 -2.93 6.02
C THR A 100 14.11 -3.38 6.25
N PHE A 101 13.14 -2.80 5.54
CA PHE A 101 11.72 -3.13 5.68
C PHE A 101 11.18 -4.03 4.57
N GLY A 102 12.08 -4.62 3.76
CA GLY A 102 11.71 -5.47 2.62
C GLY A 102 11.45 -4.69 1.34
N ALA A 103 11.90 -3.44 1.24
CA ALA A 103 11.80 -2.68 0.01
C ALA A 103 12.88 -3.14 -0.99
N THR A 104 12.45 -3.73 -2.11
CA THR A 104 13.30 -4.09 -3.23
C THR A 104 12.97 -3.18 -4.42
N ARG A 105 14.01 -2.77 -5.17
CA ARG A 105 13.86 -1.92 -6.35
C ARG A 105 14.21 -2.71 -7.61
N TRP A 106 13.23 -2.90 -8.47
CA TRP A 106 13.42 -3.47 -9.80
C TRP A 106 13.58 -2.33 -10.80
N LYS A 107 14.38 -2.54 -11.84
CA LYS A 107 14.48 -1.58 -12.94
C LYS A 107 13.55 -2.04 -14.05
N SER A 108 12.80 -1.09 -14.61
CA SER A 108 12.08 -1.34 -15.85
C SER A 108 13.06 -1.59 -17.00
N GLU A 109 12.58 -2.21 -18.07
CA GLU A 109 13.24 -2.09 -19.37
C GLU A 109 13.35 -0.61 -19.79
N PRO A 110 14.32 -0.26 -20.66
CA PRO A 110 14.43 1.08 -21.22
C PRO A 110 13.12 1.51 -21.91
N MET A 111 12.58 2.65 -21.50
CA MET A 111 11.31 3.15 -22.03
C MET A 111 11.55 4.07 -23.23
N ILE A 112 11.20 3.61 -24.43
CA ILE A 112 11.46 4.32 -25.70
C ILE A 112 10.83 5.72 -25.76
N TYR A 113 9.70 5.93 -25.10
CA TYR A 113 9.01 7.23 -25.02
C TYR A 113 9.50 8.11 -23.86
N CYS A 114 10.56 7.71 -23.16
CA CYS A 114 11.13 8.42 -22.02
C CYS A 114 12.67 8.48 -22.12
N ASP A 115 13.21 8.78 -23.29
CA ASP A 115 14.66 8.88 -23.56
C ASP A 115 15.45 7.61 -23.20
N ASN A 116 14.84 6.44 -23.37
CA ASN A 116 15.41 5.14 -22.97
C ASN A 116 15.78 5.07 -21.47
N ARG A 117 15.19 5.94 -20.63
CA ARG A 117 15.40 5.87 -19.18
C ARG A 117 14.77 4.61 -18.61
N GLN A 118 15.41 4.08 -17.57
CA GLN A 118 14.86 3.02 -16.75
C GLN A 118 14.25 3.62 -15.49
N SER A 119 13.01 3.25 -15.19
CA SER A 119 12.35 3.63 -13.95
C SER A 119 12.59 2.58 -12.88
N GLY A 120 12.78 3.02 -11.64
CA GLY A 120 12.87 2.12 -10.50
C GLY A 120 11.48 1.83 -9.95
N VAL A 121 11.01 0.59 -10.08
CA VAL A 121 9.76 0.11 -9.48
C VAL A 121 10.08 -0.45 -8.10
N ILE A 122 9.49 0.13 -7.07
CA ILE A 122 9.70 -0.31 -5.69
C ILE A 122 8.58 -1.28 -5.32
N ARG A 123 8.96 -2.41 -4.72
CA ARG A 123 8.05 -3.46 -4.26
C ARG A 123 8.45 -3.94 -2.86
N GLY A 124 7.48 -4.45 -2.11
CA GLY A 124 7.74 -5.14 -0.85
C GLY A 124 7.96 -6.64 -1.09
N GLU A 125 9.16 -7.14 -0.80
CA GLU A 125 9.53 -8.56 -0.73
C GLU A 125 9.62 -8.96 0.75
N VAL A 126 8.45 -9.08 1.37
CA VAL A 126 8.24 -9.27 2.81
C VAL A 126 6.78 -9.72 3.01
N LEU A 127 6.47 -10.44 4.08
CA LEU A 127 5.07 -10.75 4.42
C LEU A 127 4.27 -9.46 4.63
N GLY A 128 3.12 -9.35 3.96
CA GLY A 128 2.32 -8.13 3.76
C GLY A 128 2.66 -7.36 2.47
N GLY A 129 3.77 -7.68 1.79
CA GLY A 129 4.20 -7.10 0.53
C GLY A 129 4.35 -5.58 0.58
N THR A 130 4.02 -4.90 -0.52
CA THR A 130 4.15 -3.43 -0.62
C THR A 130 3.31 -2.67 0.40
N SER A 131 2.26 -3.27 0.98
CA SER A 131 1.50 -2.60 2.06
C SER A 131 2.30 -2.37 3.34
N ARG A 132 3.46 -3.04 3.51
CA ARG A 132 4.38 -2.81 4.64
C ARG A 132 5.20 -1.53 4.51
N ILE A 133 5.43 -1.09 3.28
CA ILE A 133 6.31 0.03 2.92
C ILE A 133 5.58 1.16 2.20
N ASN A 134 4.26 1.07 2.08
CA ASN A 134 3.45 2.12 1.46
C ASN A 134 3.25 3.29 2.44
N SER A 135 2.78 4.42 1.93
CA SER A 135 2.57 5.63 2.74
C SER A 135 1.22 5.68 3.46
N MET A 136 0.56 4.52 3.63
CA MET A 136 -0.75 4.37 4.28
C MET A 136 -1.90 5.22 3.71
N ILE A 137 -1.76 5.68 2.46
CA ILE A 137 -2.83 6.41 1.77
C ILE A 137 -3.98 5.44 1.49
N TYR A 138 -5.18 5.81 1.92
CA TYR A 138 -6.40 5.07 1.62
C TYR A 138 -7.34 5.93 0.78
N THR A 139 -7.40 5.61 -0.49
CA THR A 139 -8.35 6.17 -1.47
C THR A 139 -8.97 5.02 -2.25
N ARG A 140 -10.26 5.12 -2.55
CA ARG A 140 -10.93 4.18 -3.46
C ARG A 140 -10.89 4.72 -4.88
N GLY A 141 -11.05 3.82 -5.85
CA GLY A 141 -11.25 4.22 -7.25
C GLY A 141 -12.53 5.04 -7.42
N THR A 142 -12.60 5.75 -8.54
CA THR A 142 -13.80 6.46 -8.97
C THR A 142 -14.85 5.45 -9.44
N THR A 143 -16.14 5.85 -9.47
CA THR A 143 -17.22 4.99 -10.00
C THR A 143 -16.90 4.46 -11.41
N ALA A 144 -16.35 5.34 -12.26
CA ALA A 144 -15.95 5.04 -13.63
C ALA A 144 -14.93 3.89 -13.73
N ASP A 145 -14.00 3.75 -12.77
CA ASP A 145 -12.99 2.67 -12.79
C ASP A 145 -13.66 1.28 -12.70
N TYR A 146 -14.62 1.14 -11.79
CA TYR A 146 -15.35 -0.11 -11.57
C TYR A 146 -16.32 -0.40 -12.71
N ASP A 147 -17.03 0.62 -13.19
CA ASP A 147 -17.97 0.46 -14.29
C ASP A 147 -17.24 0.16 -15.62
N THR A 148 -16.00 0.63 -15.77
CA THR A 148 -15.12 0.21 -16.86
C THR A 148 -14.83 -1.28 -16.78
N TRP A 149 -14.49 -1.84 -15.62
CA TRP A 149 -14.32 -3.29 -15.46
C TRP A 149 -15.60 -4.06 -15.80
N ALA A 150 -16.76 -3.54 -15.37
CA ALA A 150 -18.05 -4.11 -15.73
C ALA A 150 -18.29 -4.12 -17.24
N SER A 151 -17.92 -3.04 -17.94
CA SER A 151 -18.04 -2.93 -19.40
C SER A 151 -17.13 -3.90 -20.16
N LEU A 152 -16.01 -4.31 -19.56
CA LEU A 152 -15.09 -5.33 -20.09
C LEU A 152 -15.60 -6.76 -19.90
N GLY A 153 -16.82 -6.95 -19.39
CA GLY A 153 -17.46 -8.24 -19.20
C GLY A 153 -17.49 -8.74 -17.75
N HIS A 154 -16.96 -7.97 -16.80
CA HIS A 154 -16.97 -8.30 -15.37
C HIS A 154 -18.11 -7.60 -14.63
N SER A 155 -19.36 -7.86 -15.05
CA SER A 155 -20.55 -7.13 -14.56
C SER A 155 -20.70 -7.10 -13.03
N GLU A 156 -20.24 -8.13 -12.32
CA GLU A 156 -20.25 -8.18 -10.85
C GLU A 156 -19.21 -7.25 -10.18
N TRP A 157 -18.36 -6.60 -10.96
CA TRP A 157 -17.30 -5.67 -10.50
C TRP A 157 -17.71 -4.20 -10.68
N SER A 158 -18.96 -3.93 -11.04
CA SER A 158 -19.47 -2.56 -11.13
C SER A 158 -19.49 -1.88 -9.77
N TYR A 159 -19.48 -0.55 -9.75
CA TYR A 159 -19.43 0.19 -8.49
C TYR A 159 -20.64 -0.12 -7.59
N GLU A 160 -21.81 -0.25 -8.22
CA GLU A 160 -23.07 -0.60 -7.56
C GLU A 160 -22.99 -1.93 -6.83
N LYS A 161 -22.38 -2.94 -7.46
CA LYS A 161 -22.27 -4.31 -6.91
C LYS A 161 -21.39 -4.38 -5.67
N HIS A 162 -20.45 -3.45 -5.51
CA HIS A 162 -19.64 -3.33 -4.31
C HIS A 162 -20.37 -2.72 -3.11
N GLY A 163 -21.63 -2.28 -3.25
CA GLY A 163 -22.43 -1.74 -2.15
C GLY A 163 -21.89 -0.43 -1.58
N ILE A 164 -21.10 0.32 -2.36
CA ILE A 164 -20.51 1.58 -1.94
C ILE A 164 -21.52 2.70 -2.21
N LYS A 165 -21.98 3.37 -1.14
CA LYS A 165 -22.90 4.50 -1.26
C LYS A 165 -22.21 5.71 -1.91
N VAL A 166 -22.69 6.12 -3.08
CA VAL A 166 -22.30 7.41 -3.69
C VAL A 166 -22.89 8.54 -2.86
N VAL A 167 -22.02 9.39 -2.30
CA VAL A 167 -22.43 10.58 -1.52
C VAL A 167 -22.61 11.79 -2.45
N HIS A 168 -21.77 11.90 -3.48
CA HIS A 168 -21.80 12.98 -4.45
C HIS A 168 -21.30 12.48 -5.80
N ASP A 169 -22.16 12.55 -6.83
CA ASP A 169 -21.82 12.17 -8.19
C ASP A 169 -21.27 13.38 -8.96
N LEU A 170 -20.07 13.23 -9.52
CA LEU A 170 -19.37 14.24 -10.27
C LEU A 170 -18.86 13.61 -11.57
N PRO A 171 -19.68 13.55 -12.64
CA PRO A 171 -19.36 12.78 -13.84
C PRO A 171 -18.11 13.24 -14.61
N GLY A 172 -17.57 14.43 -14.30
CA GLY A 172 -16.29 14.89 -14.86
C GLY A 172 -15.03 14.40 -14.12
N VAL A 173 -15.17 13.78 -12.94
CA VAL A 173 -14.05 13.23 -12.18
C VAL A 173 -13.75 11.82 -12.66
N GLY A 174 -12.58 11.60 -13.25
CA GLY A 174 -12.17 10.28 -13.77
C GLY A 174 -12.63 9.97 -15.20
N SER A 175 -13.43 10.84 -15.84
CA SER A 175 -13.97 10.62 -17.18
C SER A 175 -12.92 10.54 -18.30
N THR A 176 -11.68 10.97 -18.04
CA THR A 176 -10.59 10.95 -19.02
C THR A 176 -9.39 10.09 -18.59
N LEU A 177 -9.51 9.34 -17.49
CA LEU A 177 -8.47 8.44 -16.93
C LEU A 177 -7.03 9.02 -17.00
N THR A 178 -6.92 10.34 -16.95
CA THR A 178 -5.66 11.04 -17.09
C THR A 178 -4.98 11.01 -15.73
N ASP A 179 -3.67 10.81 -15.74
CA ASP A 179 -2.84 10.65 -14.53
C ASP A 179 -3.26 11.60 -13.41
N HIS A 180 -3.21 11.10 -12.17
CA HIS A 180 -3.18 11.96 -10.99
C HIS A 180 -1.88 12.78 -11.02
N HIS A 181 -1.90 13.90 -11.75
CA HIS A 181 -0.85 14.91 -11.65
C HIS A 181 -0.85 15.45 -10.23
N SER A 182 0.01 14.87 -9.41
CA SER A 182 0.32 15.37 -8.08
C SER A 182 1.25 16.56 -8.25
N ILE A 183 0.76 17.74 -7.91
CA ILE A 183 1.60 18.93 -7.79
C ILE A 183 2.07 18.95 -6.33
N PRO A 184 3.37 18.74 -6.06
CA PRO A 184 3.87 18.90 -4.70
C PRO A 184 3.72 20.37 -4.31
N VAL A 185 2.93 20.63 -3.27
CA VAL A 185 2.84 21.97 -2.68
C VAL A 185 3.75 22.00 -1.46
N ALA A 186 4.68 22.95 -1.44
CA ALA A 186 5.60 23.15 -0.33
C ALA A 186 5.34 24.52 0.31
N TRP A 187 5.38 24.57 1.64
CA TRP A 187 5.31 25.79 2.41
C TRP A 187 6.46 25.84 3.40
N GLU A 188 6.90 27.05 3.69
CA GLU A 188 7.87 27.27 4.76
C GLU A 188 7.18 27.03 6.11
N VAL A 189 7.75 26.12 6.89
CA VAL A 189 7.30 25.82 8.25
C VAL A 189 8.43 26.16 9.22
N PRO A 190 8.12 26.63 10.45
CA PRO A 190 9.14 26.84 11.46
C PRO A 190 10.00 25.58 11.62
N GLY A 191 11.32 25.72 11.45
CA GLY A 191 12.25 24.58 11.48
C GLY A 191 12.26 23.82 12.81
N ALA A 192 11.65 24.36 13.87
CA ALA A 192 11.44 23.67 15.15
C ALA A 192 10.30 22.64 15.11
N GLU A 193 9.34 22.79 14.19
CA GLU A 193 8.10 22.00 14.08
C GLU A 193 8.12 21.04 12.88
N SER A 194 9.19 21.05 12.09
CA SER A 194 9.35 20.18 10.93
C SER A 194 9.92 18.80 11.31
N LEU A 195 9.75 17.83 10.42
CA LEU A 195 10.43 16.52 10.52
C LEU A 195 11.96 16.69 10.51
N THR A 196 12.46 17.69 9.79
CA THR A 196 13.89 18.07 9.76
C THR A 196 14.41 18.52 11.13
N SER A 197 13.54 19.06 11.99
CA SER A 197 13.90 19.38 13.37
C SER A 197 14.34 18.15 14.16
N MET A 198 13.79 16.98 13.84
CA MET A 198 14.19 15.72 14.47
C MET A 198 15.54 15.26 13.94
N THR A 199 15.83 15.43 12.65
CA THR A 199 17.12 15.00 12.08
C THR A 199 18.31 15.82 12.56
N THR A 200 18.07 17.01 13.13
CA THR A 200 19.14 17.93 13.58
C THR A 200 19.49 17.79 15.06
N SER A 201 18.69 17.09 15.87
CA SER A 201 18.94 16.94 17.31
C SER A 201 18.61 15.54 17.80
N PRO A 202 19.61 14.78 18.30
CA PRO A 202 19.36 13.47 18.91
C PRO A 202 18.35 13.53 20.05
N LEU A 203 18.36 14.59 20.86
CA LEU A 203 17.42 14.77 21.98
C LEU A 203 15.96 14.84 21.50
N LYS A 204 15.69 15.50 20.37
CA LYS A 204 14.33 15.58 19.80
C LYS A 204 13.85 14.23 19.29
N ILE A 205 14.74 13.43 18.68
CA ILE A 205 14.44 12.05 18.30
C ILE A 205 14.12 11.22 19.54
N THR A 206 14.97 11.28 20.57
CA THR A 206 14.78 10.51 21.81
C THR A 206 13.48 10.89 22.50
N LEU A 207 13.16 12.17 22.62
CA LEU A 207 11.90 12.65 23.20
C LEU A 207 10.68 12.25 22.34
N GLY A 208 10.81 12.28 21.01
CA GLY A 208 9.78 11.81 20.10
C GLY A 208 9.50 10.32 20.25
N LEU A 209 10.57 9.51 20.32
CA LEU A 209 10.46 8.07 20.56
C LEU A 209 9.85 7.77 21.92
N PHE A 210 10.25 8.49 22.97
CA PHE A 210 9.66 8.38 24.29
C PHE A 210 8.14 8.65 24.26
N LYS A 211 7.72 9.76 23.62
CA LYS A 211 6.30 10.08 23.45
C LYS A 211 5.53 8.98 22.72
N TYR A 212 6.12 8.41 21.69
CA TYR A 212 5.49 7.33 20.94
C TYR A 212 5.42 6.01 21.71
N ILE A 213 6.50 5.61 22.38
CA ILE A 213 6.58 4.35 23.13
C ILE A 213 5.59 4.34 24.30
N PHE A 214 5.53 5.43 25.08
CA PHE A 214 4.75 5.46 26.31
C PHE A 214 3.32 6.01 26.14
N PHE A 215 3.10 6.87 25.15
CA PHE A 215 1.81 7.56 24.98
C PHE A 215 1.22 7.42 23.58
N GLN A 216 1.93 6.82 22.62
CA GLN A 216 1.48 6.67 21.23
C GLN A 216 1.15 8.00 20.54
N VAL A 217 1.84 9.08 20.90
CA VAL A 217 1.68 10.41 20.32
C VAL A 217 2.96 10.94 19.68
N GLY A 218 2.80 11.98 18.85
CA GLY A 218 3.91 12.72 18.24
C GLY A 218 4.23 12.26 16.82
N LEU A 219 5.35 12.76 16.27
CA LEU A 219 5.68 12.57 14.86
C LEU A 219 5.90 11.10 14.46
N PHE A 220 6.24 10.22 15.39
CA PHE A 220 6.36 8.78 15.11
C PHE A 220 5.03 8.04 15.02
N SER A 221 3.90 8.64 15.44
CA SER A 221 2.57 8.03 15.30
C SER A 221 1.82 8.44 14.03
N ILE A 222 2.33 9.43 13.28
CA ILE A 222 1.70 9.91 12.05
C ILE A 222 2.24 9.17 10.82
N PRO A 223 1.41 8.94 9.79
CA PRO A 223 1.88 8.45 8.49
C PRO A 223 2.71 9.52 7.77
N VAL A 224 3.43 9.10 6.72
CA VAL A 224 4.21 10.02 5.87
C VAL A 224 3.30 11.00 5.15
N GLN A 225 2.20 10.52 4.56
CA GLN A 225 1.20 11.37 3.93
C GLN A 225 0.06 11.66 4.92
N ASN A 226 -0.03 12.91 5.39
CA ASN A 226 -1.06 13.31 6.36
C ASN A 226 -2.27 13.99 5.72
N LEU A 227 -2.07 14.61 4.56
CA LEU A 227 -3.11 15.36 3.87
C LEU A 227 -2.95 15.23 2.36
N ALA A 228 -4.05 14.94 1.68
CA ALA A 228 -4.17 15.07 0.23
C ALA A 228 -5.38 15.97 -0.05
N LEU A 229 -5.19 17.02 -0.82
CA LEU A 229 -6.24 17.96 -1.20
C LEU A 229 -6.46 17.87 -2.70
N TYR A 230 -7.73 17.78 -3.10
CA TYR A 230 -8.13 17.96 -4.48
C TYR A 230 -8.68 19.38 -4.63
N VAL A 231 -7.93 20.23 -5.33
CA VAL A 231 -8.35 21.60 -5.64
C VAL A 231 -8.67 21.70 -7.12
N ARG A 232 -9.68 22.52 -7.48
CA ARG A 232 -9.94 22.82 -8.89
C ARG A 232 -8.74 23.55 -9.47
N SER A 233 -8.26 23.14 -10.64
CA SER A 233 -7.09 23.75 -11.30
C SER A 233 -7.20 25.28 -11.44
N ARG A 234 -8.39 25.82 -11.72
CA ARG A 234 -8.66 27.27 -11.77
C ARG A 234 -8.40 28.03 -10.47
N MET A 235 -8.27 27.32 -9.35
CA MET A 235 -7.93 27.90 -8.05
C MET A 235 -6.44 28.04 -7.88
N ILE A 236 -5.60 27.46 -8.74
CA ILE A 236 -4.14 27.56 -8.70
C ILE A 236 -3.74 28.76 -9.57
N LYS A 237 -2.84 29.61 -9.05
CA LYS A 237 -2.26 30.72 -9.82
C LYS A 237 -1.54 30.20 -11.07
N GLU A 238 -1.55 30.96 -12.16
CA GLU A 238 -0.89 30.56 -13.42
C GLU A 238 0.62 30.31 -13.24
N ASP A 239 1.26 30.98 -12.29
CA ASP A 239 2.67 30.80 -11.93
C ASP A 239 2.93 29.58 -11.02
N SER A 240 1.90 28.79 -10.70
CA SER A 240 1.95 27.62 -9.81
C SER A 240 2.42 27.91 -8.37
N THR A 241 2.41 29.17 -7.92
CA THR A 241 2.93 29.55 -6.59
C THR A 241 1.93 29.42 -5.45
N GLY A 242 0.67 29.07 -5.73
CA GLY A 242 -0.36 28.92 -4.70
C GLY A 242 -1.78 29.06 -5.23
N LEU A 243 -2.73 29.37 -4.34
CA LEU A 243 -4.13 29.56 -4.69
C LEU A 243 -4.46 31.03 -5.05
N VAL A 244 -5.43 31.24 -5.95
CA VAL A 244 -5.81 32.56 -6.50
C VAL A 244 -6.44 33.48 -5.44
N GLU A 245 -7.16 32.93 -4.45
CA GLU A 245 -7.70 33.66 -3.30
C GLU A 245 -7.43 32.90 -1.99
N GLU A 246 -7.21 33.64 -0.88
CA GLU A 246 -7.32 33.07 0.47
C GLU A 246 -8.74 32.52 0.63
N VAL A 247 -8.85 31.20 0.64
CA VAL A 247 -10.13 30.51 0.82
C VAL A 247 -10.67 30.87 2.20
N SER A 248 -11.54 31.88 2.26
CA SER A 248 -12.32 32.21 3.45
C SER A 248 -13.05 30.95 3.91
N SER A 249 -12.94 30.62 5.21
CA SER A 249 -13.54 29.46 5.87
C SER A 249 -15.05 29.30 5.66
N LYS A 250 -15.72 30.31 5.07
CA LYS A 250 -17.14 30.31 4.70
C LYS A 250 -17.47 29.56 3.41
N SER A 251 -16.49 29.14 2.63
CA SER A 251 -16.69 28.57 1.28
C SER A 251 -16.85 27.05 1.25
N PHE A 252 -16.61 26.36 2.36
CA PHE A 252 -16.93 24.94 2.50
C PHE A 252 -18.42 24.80 2.84
N GLY A 253 -19.17 24.12 1.97
CA GLY A 253 -20.57 23.79 2.26
C GLY A 253 -20.71 23.02 3.58
N PRO A 254 -21.93 22.92 4.15
CA PRO A 254 -22.17 22.45 5.53
C PRO A 254 -21.67 21.02 5.84
N HIS A 255 -21.15 20.29 4.86
CA HIS A 255 -20.71 18.90 4.95
C HIS A 255 -19.19 18.72 5.11
N LEU A 256 -18.40 19.79 4.97
CA LEU A 256 -16.95 19.76 5.21
C LEU A 256 -16.65 20.52 6.50
N LYS A 257 -16.72 19.81 7.63
CA LYS A 257 -16.12 20.27 8.89
C LYS A 257 -14.71 19.69 8.96
N VAL A 258 -13.72 20.58 8.99
CA VAL A 258 -12.32 20.27 9.35
C VAL A 258 -12.26 19.90 10.83
#